data_AF-A0A810AF66-F1
#
_entry.id   AF-A0A810AF66-F1
#
_cell.length_a   1.000
_cell.length_b   1.000
_cell.length_c   1.000
_cell.angle_alpha   90.00
_cell.angle_beta   90.00
_cell.angle_gamma   90.00
#
_symmetry.space_group_name_H-M   'P 1'
#
loop_
_entity.id
_entity.type
_entity.pdbx_description
1 polymer ?
#
loop_
_entity_poly.entity_id
_entity_poly.type
_entity_poly.pdbx_seq_one_letter_code
_entity_poly.pdbx_strand_id
1 'polypeptide(L)' 'MLPVLLVVLRLVVLHTVDGHEVSVNPALVTSLHAAKENQENQLLVNDVRCVIGLADGKFVSVAEPCDVVRKLLQENGR' A
#
# COMPACT_ATOMS: atom_id res chain seq x y z
N MET A 1 -35.14 -10.86 -13.27
CA MET A 1 -34.18 -9.74 -13.40
C MET A 1 -33.04 -10.00 -12.44
N LEU A 2 -31.83 -10.23 -12.95
CA LEU A 2 -30.64 -10.35 -12.10
C LEU A 2 -30.27 -8.93 -11.63
N PRO A 3 -30.13 -8.64 -10.34
CA PRO A 3 -29.70 -7.32 -9.90
C PRO A 3 -28.26 -7.09 -10.39
N VAL A 4 -28.04 -5.98 -11.08
CA VAL A 4 -26.68 -5.53 -11.43
C VAL A 4 -26.04 -5.02 -10.15
N LEU A 5 -25.06 -5.76 -9.63
CA LEU A 5 -24.27 -5.36 -8.48
C LEU A 5 -23.23 -4.32 -8.93
N LEU A 6 -23.43 -3.05 -8.57
CA LEU A 6 -22.44 -1.99 -8.75
C LEU A 6 -21.35 -2.15 -7.68
N VAL A 7 -20.17 -2.64 -8.09
CA VAL A 7 -18.98 -2.70 -7.22
C VAL A 7 -18.23 -1.38 -7.35
N VAL A 8 -18.20 -0.59 -6.27
CA VAL A 8 -17.38 0.62 -6.18
C VAL A 8 -15.99 0.23 -5.70
N LEU A 9 -14.99 0.36 -6.57
CA LEU A 9 -13.59 0.18 -6.21
C LEU A 9 -13.05 1.49 -5.62
N ARG A 10 -12.74 1.50 -4.32
CA ARG A 10 -12.00 2.60 -3.67
C ARG A 10 -10.51 2.26 -3.69
N LEU A 11 -9.74 3.03 -4.45
CA LEU A 11 -8.28 2.92 -4.49
C LEU A 11 -7.68 3.99 -3.56
N VAL A 12 -6.60 3.63 -2.88
CA VAL A 12 -5.78 4.54 -2.09
C VAL A 12 -4.56 4.94 -2.93
N VAL A 13 -4.36 6.24 -3.11
CA VAL A 13 -3.18 6.78 -3.79
C VAL A 13 -2.08 6.99 -2.77
N LEU A 14 -0.89 6.47 -3.06
CA LEU A 14 0.33 6.57 -2.26
C LEU A 14 1.50 7.01 -3.16
N HIS A 15 2.64 7.34 -2.58
CA HIS A 15 3.80 7.81 -3.33
C HIS A 15 4.96 6.81 -3.26
N THR A 16 5.59 6.55 -4.39
CA THR A 16 6.87 5.85 -4.42
C THR A 16 7.99 6.79 -3.96
N VAL A 17 9.17 6.23 -3.68
CA VAL A 17 10.35 7.01 -3.27
C VAL A 17 10.82 7.99 -4.34
N ASP A 18 10.53 7.71 -5.62
CA ASP A 18 10.85 8.58 -6.75
C ASP A 18 9.78 9.68 -6.99
N GLY A 19 8.75 9.75 -6.12
CA GLY A 19 7.68 10.75 -6.20
C GLY A 19 6.54 10.40 -7.17
N HIS A 20 6.49 9.17 -7.70
CA HIS A 20 5.39 8.72 -8.55
C HIS A 20 4.19 8.26 -7.70
N GLU A 21 2.98 8.48 -8.21
CA GLU A 21 1.77 7.96 -7.58
C GLU A 21 1.56 6.47 -7.89
N VAL A 22 1.16 5.71 -6.88
CA VAL A 22 0.71 4.33 -6.99
C VAL A 22 -0.68 4.19 -6.38
N SER A 23 -1.60 3.59 -7.12
CA SER A 23 -2.94 3.28 -6.65
C SER A 23 -3.03 1.86 -6.11
N VAL A 24 -3.35 1.71 -4.84
CA VAL A 24 -3.48 0.43 -4.14
C VAL A 24 -4.95 0.15 -3.83
N ASN A 25 -5.42 -1.05 -4.17
CA ASN A 25 -6.73 -1.52 -3.72
C ASN A 25 -6.61 -2.07 -2.29
N PRO A 26 -7.27 -1.46 -1.28
CA PRO A 26 -7.20 -1.91 0.10
C PRO A 26 -7.66 -3.35 0.30
N ALA A 27 -8.62 -3.82 -0.51
CA ALA A 27 -9.15 -5.18 -0.42
C ALA A 27 -8.11 -6.25 -0.83
N LEU A 28 -7.03 -5.85 -1.51
CA LEU A 28 -5.95 -6.76 -1.92
C LEU A 28 -4.75 -6.69 -0.98
N VAL A 29 -4.72 -5.79 0.01
CA VAL A 29 -3.59 -5.65 0.93
C VAL A 29 -3.61 -6.78 1.96
N THR A 30 -2.50 -7.52 2.04
CA THR A 30 -2.33 -8.66 2.96
C THR A 30 -1.35 -8.36 4.09
N SER A 31 -0.38 -7.48 3.89
CA SER A 31 0.56 -7.09 4.93
C SER A 31 1.11 -5.67 4.75
N LEU A 32 1.61 -5.10 5.86
CA LEU A 32 2.37 -3.85 5.89
C LEU A 32 3.64 -4.09 6.69
N HIS A 33 4.79 -3.77 6.11
CA HIS A 33 6.10 -3.92 6.75
C HIS A 33 6.81 -2.57 6.79
N ALA A 34 7.07 -2.07 7.99
CA ALA A 34 7.84 -0.86 8.18
C ALA A 34 9.31 -1.12 7.87
N ALA A 35 9.97 -0.15 7.23
CA ALA A 35 11.41 -0.16 7.15
C ALA A 35 12.01 -0.05 8.56
N LYS A 36 13.01 -0.87 8.86
CA LYS A 36 13.69 -0.85 10.16
C LYS A 36 14.88 0.09 10.10
N GLU A 37 14.97 0.98 11.08
CA GLU A 37 15.96 2.07 11.17
C GLU A 37 17.43 1.61 11.26
N ASN A 38 17.68 0.32 11.57
CA ASN A 38 19.01 -0.24 11.82
C ASN A 38 19.30 -1.56 11.10
N GLN A 39 18.53 -1.89 10.06
CA GLN A 39 18.94 -2.93 9.12
C GLN A 39 19.24 -2.23 7.81
N GLU A 40 20.50 -2.27 7.37
CA GLU A 40 20.84 -2.07 5.97
C GLU A 40 20.09 -3.14 5.17
N ASN A 41 18.81 -2.89 4.89
CA ASN A 41 18.02 -3.72 4.01
C ASN A 41 18.56 -3.41 2.62
N GLN A 42 19.56 -4.17 2.19
CA GLN A 42 20.24 -4.08 0.89
C GLN A 42 19.29 -4.13 -0.33
N LEU A 43 17.99 -4.36 -0.09
CA LEU A 43 16.91 -4.48 -1.07
C LEU A 43 15.95 -3.28 -1.07
N LEU A 44 16.01 -2.39 -0.07
CA LEU A 44 15.19 -1.18 -0.02
C LEU A 44 16.10 0.00 -0.32
N VAL A 45 15.82 0.70 -1.41
CA VAL A 45 16.43 1.99 -1.72
C VAL A 45 16.23 2.90 -0.51
N ASN A 46 17.22 3.74 -0.20
CA ASN A 46 17.07 4.78 0.82
C ASN A 46 15.73 5.51 0.62
N ASP A 47 15.03 5.82 1.71
CA ASP A 47 13.73 6.50 1.75
C ASP A 47 12.45 5.65 1.63
N VAL A 48 12.54 4.32 1.44
CA VAL A 48 11.34 3.47 1.62
C VAL A 48 10.95 3.45 3.10
N ARG A 49 9.71 3.84 3.42
CA ARG A 49 9.21 3.88 4.81
C ARG A 49 8.17 2.79 5.09
N CYS A 50 7.48 2.31 4.06
CA CYS A 50 6.57 1.17 4.17
C CYS A 50 6.62 0.29 2.93
N VAL A 51 6.51 -1.03 3.14
CA VAL A 51 6.31 -2.02 2.08
C VAL A 51 4.95 -2.66 2.25
N ILE A 52 4.16 -2.64 1.19
CA ILE A 52 2.79 -3.17 1.14
C ILE A 52 2.80 -4.50 0.43
N GLY A 53 2.38 -5.57 1.10
CA GLY A 53 2.16 -6.87 0.49
C GLY A 53 0.74 -6.98 -0.07
N LEU A 54 0.62 -7.50 -1.30
CA LEU A 54 -0.65 -7.71 -1.99
C LEU A 54 -0.98 -9.20 -2.14
N ALA A 55 -2.26 -9.52 -2.30
CA ALA A 55 -2.77 -10.88 -2.45
C ALA A 55 -2.27 -11.59 -3.72
N ASP A 56 -1.83 -10.83 -4.73
CA ASP A 56 -1.21 -11.37 -5.95
C ASP A 56 0.29 -11.68 -5.79
N GLY A 57 0.82 -11.58 -4.55
CA GLY A 57 2.22 -11.83 -4.24
C GLY A 57 3.17 -10.67 -4.56
N LYS A 58 2.65 -9.53 -5.03
CA LYS A 58 3.45 -8.34 -5.29
C LYS A 58 3.70 -7.54 -4.01
N PHE A 59 4.79 -6.78 -4.05
CA PHE A 59 5.17 -5.84 -3.00
C PHE A 59 5.29 -4.45 -3.61
N VAL A 60 4.74 -3.45 -2.90
CA VAL A 60 4.81 -2.04 -3.29
C VAL A 60 5.56 -1.28 -2.20
N SER A 61 6.68 -0.66 -2.57
CA SER A 61 7.46 0.21 -1.68
C SER A 61 6.95 1.64 -1.80
N VAL A 62 6.65 2.26 -0.67
CA VAL A 62 6.12 3.62 -0.60
C VAL A 62 6.92 4.51 0.35
N ALA A 63 6.87 5.80 0.07
CA ALA A 63 7.53 6.85 0.85
C ALA A 63 6.74 7.21 2.12
N GLU A 64 5.43 6.92 2.18
CA GLU A 64 4.65 7.08 3.39
C GLU A 64 5.03 6.04 4.47
N PRO A 65 5.04 6.42 5.75
CA PRO A 65 5.24 5.46 6.84
C PRO A 65 4.01 4.56 7.02
N CYS A 66 4.22 3.34 7.52
CA CYS A 66 3.16 2.32 7.56
C CYS A 66 1.94 2.67 8.43
N ASP A 67 2.10 3.54 9.43
CA ASP A 67 0.99 4.05 10.23
C ASP A 67 0.06 4.95 9.40
N VAL A 68 0.63 5.82 8.56
CA VAL A 68 -0.12 6.65 7.61
C VAL A 68 -0.82 5.78 6.56
N VAL A 69 -0.08 4.84 5.96
CA VAL A 69 -0.65 3.89 4.98
C VAL A 69 -1.82 3.12 5.60
N ARG A 70 -1.65 2.57 6.82
CA ARG A 70 -2.71 1.84 7.52
C ARG A 70 -3.96 2.69 7.72
N LYS A 71 -3.80 3.95 8.12
CA LYS A 71 -4.92 4.88 8.31
C LYS A 71 -5.68 5.10 7.00
N LEU A 72 -4.96 5.38 5.91
CA LEU A 72 -5.56 5.59 4.58
C LEU A 72 -6.32 4.35 4.07
N LEU A 73 -5.77 3.15 4.29
CA LEU A 73 -6.43 1.89 3.94
C LEU A 73 -7.71 1.67 4.75
N GLN A 74 -7.73 2.01 6.04
CA GLN A 74 -8.90 1.86 6.89
C GLN A 74 -10.02 2.86 6.55
N GLU A 75 -9.67 4.08 6.16
CA GLU A 75 -10.62 5.10 5.70
C GLU A 75 -11.28 4.72 4.36
N ASN A 76 -10.59 3.93 3.53
CA ASN A 76 -11.05 3.53 2.20
C ASN A 76 -11.51 2.07 2.09
N GLY A 77 -11.40 1.28 3.15
CA GLY A 77 -11.83 -0.12 3.22
C GLY A 77 -13.22 -0.34 3.81
N ARG A 78 -14.00 0.73 4.04
CA ARG A 78 -15.40 0.69 4.50
C ARG A 78 -16.38 0.90 3.36
#